data_AF-B4EY34-F1
#
_entry.id   AF-B4EY34-F1
#
_cell.length_a   1.000
_cell.length_b   1.000
_cell.length_c   1.000
_cell.angle_alpha   90.00
_cell.angle_beta   90.00
_cell.angle_gamma   90.00
#
_symmetry.space_group_name_H-M   'P 1'
#
loop_
_entity.id
_entity.type
_entity.pdbx_description
1 polymer ?
#
loop_
_entity_poly.entity_id
_entity_poly.type
_entity_poly.pdbx_seq_one_letter_code
_entity_poly.pdbx_strand_id
1 'polypeptide(L)'
;MLTRLAIFNIIFILIISGCTTSSVSETIAAHLESETQEEASQVWQTPPALDAPNGLRPCCAFGYNLKVKAWGIPIPFYRIDNIVEASTLGDHRYNDNFWLGTAAVLGIGSEKSGIVYSHKGGFLDIAHIRDTADYTYYLFSHIYPKLGQEWTLTLSDELAQRKIHFNRFTPPSSDRQRYTLSAYLAARLAYRLAVWHEIAQWYGYRSVAGFSEGISAFSPEDLYSNLMGARLSLTLILNGDATNLEHYNQSMQRIIPSALAQLEAQPRQATQQWFDLIDGQWWNSQERVPDKFLVLKRDYHLADKRYPVLPFGETTPPHYLTLPDVYAGYSLKQLAEFQLWPTKQMANLPIPKTYWKEADFADLAEKARQIDQKTRPKTTKND
;
A
#
# COMPACT_ATOMS: atom_id res chain seq x y z
N MET A 1 -56.84 -54.05 22.10
CA MET A 1 -55.88 -54.92 22.80
C MET A 1 -54.63 -54.98 21.93
N LEU A 2 -53.49 -54.51 22.45
CA LEU A 2 -52.11 -54.49 21.87
C LEU A 2 -51.87 -53.56 20.65
N THR A 3 -51.42 -52.29 20.79
CA THR A 3 -50.10 -51.71 21.18
C THR A 3 -49.10 -51.51 20.04
N ARG A 4 -48.79 -50.20 19.79
CA ARG A 4 -47.49 -49.54 19.49
C ARG A 4 -46.74 -49.98 18.21
N LEU A 5 -46.22 -49.09 17.37
CA LEU A 5 -45.04 -48.25 17.63
C LEU A 5 -44.98 -47.11 16.59
N ALA A 6 -44.95 -45.85 17.05
CA ALA A 6 -44.51 -44.72 16.25
C ALA A 6 -42.99 -44.59 16.42
N ILE A 7 -42.24 -44.66 15.31
CA ILE A 7 -40.79 -44.52 15.30
C ILE A 7 -40.49 -43.02 15.20
N PHE A 8 -40.08 -42.41 16.31
CA PHE A 8 -39.45 -41.10 16.34
C PHE A 8 -37.96 -41.29 16.05
N ASN A 9 -37.49 -40.79 14.90
CA ASN A 9 -36.06 -40.67 14.61
C ASN A 9 -35.50 -39.45 15.37
N ILE A 10 -34.77 -39.71 16.46
CA ILE A 10 -33.94 -38.72 17.13
C ILE A 10 -32.57 -38.74 16.44
N ILE A 11 -32.28 -37.71 15.65
CA ILE A 11 -30.94 -37.47 15.12
C ILE A 11 -30.14 -36.74 16.21
N PHE A 12 -29.20 -37.46 16.82
CA PHE A 12 -28.25 -36.92 17.78
C PHE A 12 -27.05 -36.34 16.99
N ILE A 13 -26.98 -35.01 16.88
CA ILE A 13 -25.80 -34.34 16.31
C ILE A 13 -24.76 -34.22 17.44
N LEU A 14 -23.72 -35.05 17.36
CA LEU A 14 -22.51 -34.94 18.17
C LEU A 14 -21.71 -33.73 17.69
N ILE A 15 -21.73 -32.65 18.48
CA ILE A 15 -20.82 -31.52 18.32
C ILE A 15 -19.47 -31.95 18.90
N ILE A 16 -18.55 -32.35 18.02
CA ILE A 16 -17.15 -32.57 18.40
C ILE A 16 -16.52 -31.17 18.51
N SER A 17 -16.46 -30.63 19.72
CA SER A 17 -15.62 -29.48 20.03
C SER A 17 -14.15 -29.92 19.96
N GLY A 18 -13.56 -29.77 18.78
CA GLY A 18 -12.11 -29.81 18.63
C GLY A 18 -11.51 -28.58 19.31
N CYS A 19 -10.91 -28.76 20.49
CA CYS A 19 -9.96 -27.80 21.03
C CYS A 19 -8.74 -27.79 20.11
N THR A 20 -8.72 -26.91 19.12
CA THR A 20 -7.47 -26.52 18.46
C THR A 20 -6.66 -25.75 19.50
N THR A 21 -5.62 -26.40 20.01
CA THR A 21 -4.51 -25.72 20.66
C THR A 21 -4.00 -24.66 19.67
N SER A 22 -4.29 -23.39 19.92
CA SER A 22 -3.70 -22.27 19.19
C SER A 22 -2.19 -22.41 19.29
N SER A 23 -1.55 -22.91 18.23
CA SER A 23 -0.10 -22.82 18.09
C SER A 23 0.24 -21.35 18.25
N VAL A 24 1.06 -21.02 19.23
CA VAL A 24 1.64 -19.68 19.39
C VAL A 24 2.19 -19.29 18.02
N SER A 25 1.55 -18.32 17.38
CA SER A 25 1.86 -17.91 16.02
C SER A 25 3.29 -17.39 16.02
N GLU A 26 4.18 -18.10 15.33
CA GLU A 26 5.56 -17.69 15.18
C GLU A 26 5.58 -16.32 14.48
N THR A 27 6.10 -15.31 15.19
CA THR A 27 6.12 -13.93 14.73
C THR A 27 7.17 -13.82 13.62
N ILE A 28 6.77 -13.31 12.45
CA ILE A 28 7.71 -13.07 11.35
C ILE A 28 8.43 -11.75 11.64
N ALA A 29 9.75 -11.78 11.72
CA ALA A 29 10.56 -10.58 11.90
C ALA A 29 10.57 -9.75 10.60
N ALA A 30 10.18 -8.48 10.67
CA ALA A 30 10.37 -7.55 9.57
C ALA A 30 11.85 -7.19 9.42
N HIS A 31 12.35 -7.10 8.19
CA HIS A 31 13.70 -6.62 7.92
C HIS A 31 13.68 -5.14 7.50
N LEU A 32 13.74 -4.27 8.52
CA LEU A 32 13.79 -2.82 8.34
C LEU A 32 15.22 -2.28 8.51
N GLU A 33 16.26 -2.98 8.08
CA GLU A 33 17.56 -2.30 7.97
C GLU A 33 17.49 -1.23 6.88
N SER A 34 18.17 -0.09 7.08
CA SER A 34 18.07 1.05 6.16
C SER A 34 18.41 0.71 4.73
N GLU A 35 19.48 -0.07 4.55
CA GLU A 35 19.82 -0.72 3.29
C GLU A 35 19.55 -2.21 3.45
N THR A 36 18.78 -2.80 2.53
CA THR A 36 18.59 -4.25 2.53
C THR A 36 19.71 -4.94 1.77
N GLN A 37 20.23 -6.01 2.37
CA GLN A 37 21.16 -6.96 1.76
C GLN A 37 20.58 -8.38 1.80
N GLU A 38 19.25 -8.48 1.95
CA GLU A 38 18.57 -9.77 2.04
C GLU A 38 18.79 -10.56 0.75
N GLU A 39 19.06 -11.86 0.92
CA GLU A 39 19.14 -12.82 -0.18
C GLU A 39 18.37 -14.08 0.20
N ALA A 40 17.71 -14.69 -0.78
CA ALA A 40 17.05 -15.96 -0.54
C ALA A 40 18.10 -17.03 -0.22
N SER A 41 17.89 -17.83 0.83
CA SER A 41 18.81 -18.93 1.17
C SER A 41 18.73 -20.09 0.17
N GLN A 42 17.60 -20.22 -0.52
CA GLN A 42 17.32 -21.19 -1.56
C GLN A 42 16.23 -20.65 -2.50
N VAL A 43 15.94 -21.39 -3.58
CA VAL A 43 14.76 -21.11 -4.40
C VAL A 43 13.54 -21.69 -3.69
N TRP A 44 12.64 -20.82 -3.24
CA TRP A 44 11.38 -21.24 -2.64
C TRP A 44 10.34 -21.53 -3.71
N GLN A 45 9.30 -22.29 -3.33
CA GLN A 45 8.13 -22.45 -4.18
C GLN A 45 7.53 -21.08 -4.51
N THR A 46 7.21 -20.87 -5.79
CA THR A 46 6.58 -19.64 -6.29
C THR A 46 5.12 -19.93 -6.59
N PRO A 47 4.17 -19.01 -6.31
CA PRO A 47 2.80 -19.18 -6.77
C PRO A 47 2.74 -19.21 -8.31
N PRO A 48 1.65 -19.74 -8.89
CA PRO A 48 1.33 -19.44 -10.29
C PRO A 48 1.18 -17.92 -10.48
N ALA A 49 1.22 -17.47 -11.73
CA ALA A 49 0.99 -16.06 -12.07
C ALA A 49 -0.33 -15.59 -11.43
N LEU A 50 -0.23 -14.57 -10.57
CA LEU A 50 -1.37 -14.03 -9.83
C LEU A 50 -2.15 -13.04 -10.71
N ASP A 51 -3.41 -12.82 -10.36
CA ASP A 51 -4.21 -11.72 -10.93
C ASP A 51 -3.74 -10.37 -10.36
N ALA A 52 -3.81 -9.32 -11.17
CA ALA A 52 -3.39 -7.99 -10.71
C ALA A 52 -4.26 -7.51 -9.53
N PRO A 53 -3.66 -6.92 -8.48
CA PRO A 53 -4.41 -6.37 -7.36
C PRO A 53 -5.12 -5.07 -7.80
N ASN A 54 -6.32 -5.25 -8.33
CA ASN A 54 -7.22 -4.17 -8.76
C ASN A 54 -8.34 -3.90 -7.73
N GLY A 55 -8.36 -4.68 -6.65
CA GLY A 55 -9.21 -4.49 -5.49
C GLY A 55 -8.92 -3.16 -4.83
N LEU A 56 -9.98 -2.41 -4.51
CA LEU A 56 -9.84 -1.07 -3.96
C LEU A 56 -9.75 -1.15 -2.44
N ARG A 57 -8.55 -0.92 -1.87
CA ARG A 57 -8.42 -0.43 -0.50
C ARG A 57 -8.48 1.09 -0.60
N PRO A 58 -9.62 1.74 -0.28
CA PRO A 58 -9.71 3.18 -0.42
C PRO A 58 -8.64 3.84 0.48
N CYS A 59 -7.75 4.63 -0.12
CA CYS A 59 -6.72 5.38 0.60
C CYS A 59 -7.35 6.15 1.76
N CYS A 60 -6.77 6.05 2.95
CA CYS A 60 -7.31 6.74 4.11
C CYS A 60 -6.95 8.23 3.99
N ALA A 61 -7.95 9.11 3.92
CA ALA A 61 -7.66 10.55 3.94
C ALA A 61 -6.88 10.92 5.22
N PHE A 62 -5.76 11.65 5.07
CA PHE A 62 -4.90 12.04 6.18
C PHE A 62 -5.63 12.92 7.20
N GLY A 63 -5.75 12.41 8.43
CA GLY A 63 -6.51 13.00 9.53
C GLY A 63 -7.40 11.97 10.22
N TYR A 64 -8.18 12.40 11.21
CA TYR A 64 -9.11 11.51 11.91
C TYR A 64 -10.43 12.21 12.21
N ASN A 65 -11.46 11.41 12.52
CA ASN A 65 -12.80 11.92 12.85
C ASN A 65 -13.36 12.80 11.73
N LEU A 66 -13.12 12.39 10.48
CA LEU A 66 -13.28 13.22 9.30
C LEU A 66 -14.75 13.42 8.99
N LYS A 67 -15.14 14.67 8.76
CA LYS A 67 -16.46 15.03 8.27
C LYS A 67 -16.56 14.64 6.79
N VAL A 68 -17.76 14.31 6.32
CA VAL A 68 -17.98 13.88 4.93
C VAL A 68 -19.04 14.75 4.27
N LYS A 69 -18.91 14.95 2.95
CA LYS A 69 -19.99 15.44 2.10
C LYS A 69 -20.13 14.58 0.85
N ALA A 70 -21.36 14.43 0.38
CA ALA A 70 -21.67 13.78 -0.89
C ALA A 70 -22.43 14.77 -1.78
N TRP A 71 -22.04 14.90 -3.05
CA TRP A 71 -22.66 15.86 -3.99
C TRP A 71 -22.71 17.30 -3.44
N GLY A 72 -21.70 17.69 -2.66
CA GLY A 72 -21.62 19.01 -2.02
C GLY A 72 -22.42 19.18 -0.73
N ILE A 73 -23.23 18.19 -0.35
CA ILE A 73 -24.10 18.24 0.83
C ILE A 73 -23.40 17.56 2.02
N PRO A 74 -23.19 18.25 3.16
CA PRO A 74 -22.66 17.63 4.38
C PRO A 74 -23.53 16.46 4.86
N ILE A 75 -22.90 15.36 5.25
CA ILE A 75 -23.59 14.22 5.88
C ILE A 75 -23.49 14.41 7.41
N PRO A 76 -24.57 14.83 8.08
CA PRO A 76 -24.52 15.07 9.52
C PRO A 76 -24.34 13.76 10.30
N PHE A 77 -23.67 13.82 11.44
CA PHE A 77 -23.45 12.70 12.38
C PHE A 77 -22.66 11.50 11.87
N TYR A 78 -22.30 11.45 10.58
CA TYR A 78 -21.36 10.47 10.04
C TYR A 78 -19.94 11.04 10.03
N ARG A 79 -18.99 10.26 10.53
CA ARG A 79 -17.58 10.61 10.55
C ARG A 79 -16.74 9.38 10.26
N ILE A 80 -15.64 9.58 9.54
CA ILE A 80 -14.68 8.51 9.25
C ILE A 80 -13.63 8.50 10.35
N ASP A 81 -13.56 7.42 11.12
CA ASP A 81 -12.47 7.19 12.07
C ASP A 81 -11.35 6.42 11.38
N ASN A 82 -10.32 7.16 10.96
CA ASN A 82 -9.19 6.63 10.20
C ASN A 82 -8.05 6.13 11.06
N ILE A 83 -8.16 6.10 12.40
CA ILE A 83 -7.04 5.62 13.21
C ILE A 83 -7.15 4.10 13.39
N VAL A 84 -6.02 3.40 13.39
CA VAL A 84 -5.91 1.97 13.72
C VAL A 84 -4.76 1.72 14.69
N GLU A 85 -4.72 0.51 15.26
CA GLU A 85 -3.64 0.06 16.14
C GLU A 85 -3.05 -1.24 15.62
N ALA A 86 -1.75 -1.45 15.82
CA ALA A 86 -1.02 -2.62 15.34
C ALA A 86 -1.65 -3.95 15.77
N SER A 87 -2.27 -4.01 16.96
CA SER A 87 -2.94 -5.19 17.50
C SER A 87 -4.33 -5.47 16.91
N THR A 88 -4.87 -4.56 16.08
CA THR A 88 -6.28 -4.61 15.62
C THR A 88 -6.43 -4.62 14.11
N LEU A 89 -5.34 -4.77 13.35
CA LEU A 89 -5.33 -4.69 11.88
C LEU A 89 -6.12 -5.81 11.19
N GLY A 90 -6.43 -6.88 11.91
CA GLY A 90 -7.21 -8.01 11.41
C GLY A 90 -6.45 -8.88 10.41
N ASP A 91 -7.18 -9.56 9.55
CA ASP A 91 -6.60 -10.43 8.52
C ASP A 91 -6.07 -9.61 7.35
N HIS A 92 -5.03 -10.11 6.68
CA HIS A 92 -4.64 -9.60 5.36
C HIS A 92 -5.30 -10.46 4.28
N ARG A 93 -5.90 -9.82 3.27
CA ARG A 93 -6.41 -10.50 2.08
C ARG A 93 -5.83 -9.88 0.85
N TYR A 94 -5.01 -10.63 0.12
CA TYR A 94 -4.52 -10.23 -1.19
C TYR A 94 -5.68 -9.80 -2.10
N ASN A 95 -5.55 -8.62 -2.72
CA ASN A 95 -6.50 -8.11 -3.70
C ASN A 95 -7.95 -8.07 -3.18
N ASP A 96 -8.18 -7.48 -1.99
CA ASP A 96 -9.53 -7.43 -1.42
C ASP A 96 -10.49 -6.65 -2.33
N ASN A 97 -11.63 -7.26 -2.65
CA ASN A 97 -12.50 -6.83 -3.74
C ASN A 97 -13.09 -5.43 -3.49
N PHE A 98 -13.25 -4.65 -4.57
CA PHE A 98 -13.91 -3.33 -4.61
C PHE A 98 -15.25 -3.26 -3.82
N TRP A 99 -16.06 -4.32 -3.83
CA TRP A 99 -17.33 -4.40 -3.07
C TRP A 99 -17.14 -4.54 -1.55
N LEU A 100 -16.04 -5.15 -1.09
CA LEU A 100 -15.62 -5.11 0.31
C LEU A 100 -14.93 -3.79 0.65
N GLY A 101 -14.27 -3.11 -0.30
CA GLY A 101 -13.74 -1.75 -0.11
C GLY A 101 -14.81 -0.75 0.34
N THR A 102 -16.02 -0.81 -0.23
CA THR A 102 -17.16 -0.01 0.26
C THR A 102 -17.63 -0.41 1.67
N ALA A 103 -17.46 -1.68 2.06
CA ALA A 103 -17.77 -2.16 3.40
C ALA A 103 -16.68 -1.77 4.40
N ALA A 104 -15.40 -1.76 4.01
CA ALA A 104 -14.27 -1.29 4.80
C ALA A 104 -14.37 0.22 5.12
N VAL A 105 -14.82 1.05 4.17
CA VAL A 105 -15.17 2.47 4.41
C VAL A 105 -16.28 2.61 5.46
N LEU A 106 -17.17 1.63 5.55
CA LEU A 106 -18.24 1.56 6.54
C LEU A 106 -17.82 0.82 7.82
N GLY A 107 -16.56 0.37 7.94
CA GLY A 107 -16.05 -0.39 9.09
C GLY A 107 -16.55 -1.85 9.18
N ILE A 108 -17.09 -2.39 8.09
CA ILE A 108 -17.67 -3.73 7.98
C ILE A 108 -16.69 -4.60 7.18
N GLY A 109 -15.73 -5.23 7.86
CA GLY A 109 -14.73 -6.11 7.27
C GLY A 109 -13.81 -6.73 8.34
N SER A 110 -13.23 -7.90 8.06
CA SER A 110 -12.23 -8.51 8.95
C SER A 110 -10.84 -7.88 8.78
N GLU A 111 -10.57 -7.28 7.62
CA GLU A 111 -9.38 -6.49 7.34
C GLU A 111 -9.65 -5.02 7.71
N LYS A 112 -8.81 -4.45 8.59
CA LYS A 112 -8.90 -3.03 8.97
C LYS A 112 -7.76 -2.23 8.36
N SER A 113 -8.10 -1.13 7.71
CA SER A 113 -7.16 -0.16 7.17
C SER A 113 -7.39 1.20 7.83
N GLY A 114 -6.31 1.98 7.95
CA GLY A 114 -6.29 3.25 8.65
C GLY A 114 -4.85 3.73 8.82
N ILE A 115 -4.69 4.77 9.61
CA ILE A 115 -3.43 5.43 9.91
C ILE A 115 -3.04 5.16 11.36
N VAL A 116 -1.77 4.83 11.58
CA VAL A 116 -1.16 4.73 12.90
C VAL A 116 0.05 5.65 12.95
N TYR A 117 0.26 6.34 14.07
CA TYR A 117 1.49 7.08 14.30
C TYR A 117 2.57 6.17 14.91
N SER A 118 3.82 6.39 14.54
CA SER A 118 5.00 5.71 15.10
C SER A 118 6.14 6.72 15.27
N HIS A 119 6.93 6.60 16.34
CA HIS A 119 7.97 7.60 16.62
C HIS A 119 9.06 7.63 15.53
N LYS A 120 9.37 6.47 14.96
CA LYS A 120 10.43 6.34 13.96
C LYS A 120 9.93 6.41 12.52
N GLY A 121 8.68 6.03 12.27
CA GLY A 121 8.06 6.00 10.94
C GLY A 121 7.12 7.17 10.65
N GLY A 122 6.84 8.04 11.62
CA GLY A 122 5.81 9.06 11.49
C GLY A 122 4.42 8.45 11.37
N PHE A 123 3.53 9.10 10.63
CA PHE A 123 2.24 8.51 10.26
C PHE A 123 2.43 7.45 9.19
N LEU A 124 1.71 6.34 9.32
CA LEU A 124 1.74 5.20 8.42
C LEU A 124 0.32 4.80 8.04
N ASP A 125 -0.01 4.87 6.75
CA ASP A 125 -1.24 4.30 6.19
C ASP A 125 -1.05 2.80 5.90
N ILE A 126 -1.91 1.97 6.51
CA ILE A 126 -1.91 0.51 6.37
C ILE A 126 -2.40 0.05 4.99
N ALA A 127 -3.31 0.79 4.34
CA ALA A 127 -3.77 0.47 2.99
C ALA A 127 -2.60 0.53 1.99
N HIS A 128 -1.83 1.63 2.01
CA HIS A 128 -0.64 1.82 1.18
C HIS A 128 0.43 0.73 1.41
N ILE A 129 0.66 0.32 2.66
CA ILE A 129 1.56 -0.80 2.98
C ILE A 129 1.07 -2.08 2.31
N ARG A 130 -0.22 -2.41 2.44
CA ARG A 130 -0.80 -3.64 1.90
C ARG A 130 -0.87 -3.66 0.38
N ASP A 131 -1.29 -2.55 -0.24
CA ASP A 131 -1.42 -2.44 -1.70
C ASP A 131 -0.06 -2.59 -2.39
N THR A 132 0.97 -1.90 -1.89
CA THR A 132 2.31 -2.02 -2.46
C THR A 132 2.92 -3.39 -2.19
N ALA A 133 2.64 -4.00 -1.04
CA ALA A 133 3.04 -5.38 -0.76
C ALA A 133 2.41 -6.38 -1.75
N ASP A 134 1.10 -6.27 -1.99
CA ASP A 134 0.37 -7.12 -2.93
C ASP A 134 0.88 -6.95 -4.37
N TYR A 135 1.15 -5.71 -4.80
CA TYR A 135 1.78 -5.46 -6.11
C TYR A 135 3.19 -6.05 -6.21
N THR A 136 3.97 -6.05 -5.12
CA THR A 136 5.28 -6.68 -5.09
C THR A 136 5.17 -8.19 -5.33
N TYR A 137 4.26 -8.86 -4.63
CA TYR A 137 4.04 -10.30 -4.78
C TYR A 137 3.45 -10.68 -6.14
N TYR A 138 2.51 -9.87 -6.64
CA TYR A 138 1.99 -9.96 -8.00
C TYR A 138 3.12 -9.92 -9.03
N LEU A 139 3.91 -8.85 -9.04
CA LEU A 139 4.99 -8.65 -10.01
C LEU A 139 6.01 -9.77 -9.92
N PHE A 140 6.37 -10.21 -8.71
CA PHE A 140 7.29 -11.33 -8.51
C PHE A 140 6.81 -12.62 -9.20
N SER A 141 5.52 -12.96 -9.06
CA SER A 141 4.93 -14.17 -9.69
C SER A 141 5.00 -14.16 -11.22
N HIS A 142 5.04 -12.98 -11.84
CA HIS A 142 5.17 -12.82 -13.30
C HIS A 142 6.64 -12.69 -13.75
N ILE A 143 7.48 -12.04 -12.96
CA ILE A 143 8.87 -11.74 -13.29
C ILE A 143 9.74 -12.98 -13.18
N TYR A 144 9.68 -13.71 -12.07
CA TYR A 144 10.57 -14.85 -11.82
C TYR A 144 10.57 -15.91 -12.95
N PRO A 145 9.42 -16.41 -13.43
CA PRO A 145 9.41 -17.43 -14.50
C PRO A 145 9.90 -16.92 -15.86
N LYS A 146 10.01 -15.60 -16.05
CA LYS A 146 10.37 -14.95 -17.33
C LYS A 146 11.63 -14.09 -17.24
N LEU A 147 12.38 -14.19 -16.13
CA LEU A 147 13.55 -13.34 -15.90
C LEU A 147 14.56 -13.45 -17.06
N GLY A 148 14.98 -12.31 -17.59
CA GLY A 148 15.91 -12.23 -18.72
C GLY A 148 15.27 -12.27 -20.11
N GLN A 149 13.98 -12.61 -20.21
CA GLN A 149 13.24 -12.55 -21.47
C GLN A 149 12.74 -11.12 -21.73
N GLU A 150 12.58 -10.78 -23.01
CA GLU A 150 11.88 -9.54 -23.40
C GLU A 150 10.38 -9.81 -23.49
N TRP A 151 9.59 -9.01 -22.77
CA TRP A 151 8.13 -9.10 -22.76
C TRP A 151 7.53 -7.84 -22.14
N THR A 152 6.21 -7.69 -22.24
CA THR A 152 5.49 -6.57 -21.65
C THR A 152 4.34 -7.06 -20.79
N LEU A 153 4.24 -6.53 -19.56
CA LEU A 153 3.08 -6.67 -18.71
C LEU A 153 2.17 -5.45 -18.90
N THR A 154 0.89 -5.67 -19.21
CA THR A 154 -0.11 -4.58 -19.28
C THR A 154 -0.96 -4.61 -18.03
N LEU A 155 -1.08 -3.46 -17.37
CA LEU A 155 -1.87 -3.26 -16.15
C LEU A 155 -3.17 -2.50 -16.51
N SER A 156 -4.10 -2.45 -15.57
CA SER A 156 -5.31 -1.62 -15.70
C SER A 156 -4.96 -0.15 -15.91
N ASP A 157 -5.80 0.60 -16.61
CA ASP A 157 -5.57 2.02 -16.89
C ASP A 157 -5.70 2.86 -15.61
N GLU A 158 -4.86 3.89 -15.53
CA GLU A 158 -4.86 4.86 -14.44
C GLU A 158 -4.45 6.23 -14.99
N LEU A 159 -5.43 6.92 -15.60
CA LEU A 159 -5.28 8.02 -16.57
C LEU A 159 -4.51 7.65 -17.84
N ALA A 160 -3.36 7.00 -17.70
CA ALA A 160 -2.57 6.44 -18.77
C ALA A 160 -2.73 4.91 -18.82
N GLN A 161 -2.48 4.32 -19.98
CA GLN A 161 -2.35 2.87 -20.11
C GLN A 161 -0.99 2.47 -19.54
N ARG A 162 -1.02 1.72 -18.43
CA ARG A 162 0.16 1.30 -17.67
C ARG A 162 0.77 0.03 -18.27
N LYS A 163 2.05 0.09 -18.67
CA LYS A 163 2.80 -1.05 -19.17
C LYS A 163 4.17 -1.13 -18.51
N ILE A 164 4.60 -2.33 -18.15
CA ILE A 164 6.00 -2.59 -17.76
C ILE A 164 6.65 -3.37 -18.88
N HIS A 165 7.61 -2.75 -19.57
CA HIS A 165 8.40 -3.41 -20.61
C HIS A 165 9.68 -3.96 -19.98
N PHE A 166 9.84 -5.28 -20.03
CA PHE A 166 11.02 -5.98 -19.54
C PHE A 166 12.01 -6.17 -20.68
N ASN A 167 13.25 -5.72 -20.48
CA ASN A 167 14.30 -5.83 -21.48
C ASN A 167 14.92 -7.24 -21.47
N ARG A 168 15.36 -7.72 -22.63
CA ARG A 168 16.17 -8.94 -22.70
C ARG A 168 17.53 -8.71 -22.02
N PHE A 169 17.95 -9.64 -21.17
CA PHE A 169 19.30 -9.65 -20.61
C PHE A 169 19.74 -11.08 -20.24
N THR A 170 21.02 -11.27 -19.95
CA THR A 170 21.52 -12.55 -19.43
C THR A 170 21.37 -12.59 -17.90
N PRO A 171 20.44 -13.38 -17.35
CA PRO A 171 20.25 -13.47 -15.91
C PRO A 171 21.45 -14.18 -15.24
N PRO A 172 21.62 -14.03 -13.91
CA PRO A 172 22.66 -14.74 -13.14
C PRO A 172 22.68 -16.24 -13.44
N SER A 173 23.83 -16.91 -13.34
CA SER A 173 23.90 -18.37 -13.50
C SER A 173 23.26 -19.12 -12.32
N SER A 174 23.30 -18.54 -11.13
CA SER A 174 22.72 -19.11 -9.90
C SER A 174 21.21 -18.89 -9.84
N ASP A 175 20.43 -19.96 -9.69
CA ASP A 175 18.96 -19.87 -9.56
C ASP A 175 18.53 -19.05 -8.34
N ARG A 176 19.30 -19.11 -7.25
CA ARG A 176 19.08 -18.30 -6.05
C ARG A 176 19.24 -16.79 -6.34
N GLN A 177 20.25 -16.43 -7.12
CA GLN A 177 20.46 -15.04 -7.53
C GLN A 177 19.38 -14.59 -8.53
N ARG A 178 18.89 -15.49 -9.40
CA ARG A 178 17.73 -15.21 -10.26
C ARG A 178 16.46 -14.94 -9.45
N TYR A 179 16.22 -15.76 -8.44
CA TYR A 179 15.10 -15.61 -7.52
C TYR A 179 15.18 -14.27 -6.77
N THR A 180 16.33 -13.98 -6.17
CA THR A 180 16.57 -12.75 -5.42
C THR A 180 16.49 -11.51 -6.31
N LEU A 181 17.10 -11.52 -7.50
CA LEU A 181 17.01 -10.43 -8.47
C LEU A 181 15.57 -10.15 -8.90
N SER A 182 14.78 -11.20 -9.12
CA SER A 182 13.34 -11.07 -9.45
C SER A 182 12.55 -10.39 -8.33
N ALA A 183 12.83 -10.75 -7.07
CA ALA A 183 12.16 -10.16 -5.91
C ALA A 183 12.51 -8.67 -5.74
N TYR A 184 13.79 -8.30 -5.88
CA TYR A 184 14.22 -6.90 -5.87
C TYR A 184 13.61 -6.09 -7.01
N LEU A 185 13.59 -6.64 -8.24
CA LEU A 185 12.97 -5.98 -9.38
C LEU A 185 11.47 -5.77 -9.16
N ALA A 186 10.76 -6.76 -8.59
CA ALA A 186 9.35 -6.67 -8.26
C ALA A 186 9.06 -5.58 -7.22
N ALA A 187 9.82 -5.54 -6.11
CA ALA A 187 9.66 -4.54 -5.05
C ALA A 187 9.89 -3.12 -5.57
N ARG A 188 10.94 -2.92 -6.38
CA ARG A 188 11.20 -1.64 -7.04
C ARG A 188 10.02 -1.22 -7.92
N LEU A 189 9.56 -2.09 -8.81
CA LEU A 189 8.49 -1.78 -9.74
C LEU A 189 7.17 -1.50 -9.00
N ALA A 190 6.86 -2.25 -7.94
CA ALA A 190 5.68 -1.98 -7.11
C ALA A 190 5.71 -0.58 -6.49
N TYR A 191 6.85 -0.17 -5.94
CA TYR A 191 7.01 1.21 -5.44
C TYR A 191 6.82 2.25 -6.55
N ARG A 192 7.29 1.98 -7.78
CA ARG A 192 7.09 2.90 -8.93
C ARG A 192 5.63 2.96 -9.38
N LEU A 193 4.87 1.87 -9.26
CA LEU A 193 3.41 1.88 -9.45
C LEU A 193 2.73 2.77 -8.40
N ALA A 194 3.13 2.67 -7.14
CA ALA A 194 2.60 3.51 -6.07
C ALA A 194 2.94 5.01 -6.27
N VAL A 195 4.17 5.33 -6.68
CA VAL A 195 4.54 6.71 -7.05
C VAL A 195 3.66 7.25 -8.18
N TRP A 196 3.34 6.42 -9.17
CA TRP A 196 2.42 6.82 -10.23
C TRP A 196 1.00 7.06 -9.72
N HIS A 197 0.53 6.25 -8.76
CA HIS A 197 -0.79 6.43 -8.14
C HIS A 197 -0.95 7.84 -7.57
N GLU A 198 0.04 8.31 -6.80
CA GLU A 198 0.04 9.67 -6.25
C GLU A 198 -0.05 10.75 -7.33
N ILE A 199 0.75 10.60 -8.40
CA ILE A 199 0.74 11.51 -9.55
C ILE A 199 -0.65 11.49 -10.21
N ALA A 200 -1.17 10.30 -10.52
CA ALA A 200 -2.43 10.14 -11.21
C ALA A 200 -3.60 10.72 -10.41
N GLN A 201 -3.68 10.44 -9.11
CA GLN A 201 -4.69 11.01 -8.20
C GLN A 201 -4.66 12.55 -8.23
N TRP A 202 -3.47 13.14 -8.20
CA TRP A 202 -3.33 14.60 -8.28
C TRP A 202 -3.86 15.15 -9.62
N TYR A 203 -3.56 14.48 -10.73
CA TYR A 203 -4.02 14.84 -12.07
C TYR A 203 -5.49 14.49 -12.34
N GLY A 204 -6.21 13.97 -11.35
CA GLY A 204 -7.66 13.79 -11.39
C GLY A 204 -8.10 12.36 -11.66
N TYR A 205 -7.24 11.37 -11.41
CA TYR A 205 -7.67 9.97 -11.33
C TYR A 205 -8.74 9.79 -10.25
N ARG A 206 -9.66 8.88 -10.53
CA ARG A 206 -10.78 8.51 -9.66
C ARG A 206 -11.12 7.06 -9.90
N SER A 207 -11.10 6.26 -8.87
CA SER A 207 -11.55 4.87 -8.93
C SER A 207 -13.07 4.75 -8.80
N VAL A 208 -13.72 5.73 -8.17
CA VAL A 208 -15.17 5.85 -8.08
C VAL A 208 -15.63 7.11 -8.81
N ALA A 209 -16.46 6.96 -9.83
CA ALA A 209 -16.98 8.07 -10.61
C ALA A 209 -17.67 9.11 -9.71
N GLY A 210 -17.28 10.38 -9.85
CA GLY A 210 -17.82 11.49 -9.06
C GLY A 210 -17.15 11.71 -7.69
N PHE A 211 -16.30 10.81 -7.22
CA PHE A 211 -15.52 10.98 -6.00
C PHE A 211 -14.07 11.35 -6.34
N SER A 212 -13.60 12.50 -5.86
CA SER A 212 -12.23 12.95 -6.12
C SER A 212 -11.26 12.25 -5.18
N GLU A 213 -10.20 11.65 -5.73
CA GLU A 213 -9.08 11.12 -4.94
C GLU A 213 -7.94 12.13 -4.76
N GLY A 214 -8.08 13.35 -5.29
CA GLY A 214 -7.07 14.39 -5.08
C GLY A 214 -6.83 14.76 -3.61
N ILE A 215 -7.67 14.31 -2.67
CA ILE A 215 -7.46 14.45 -1.23
C ILE A 215 -6.28 13.61 -0.72
N SER A 216 -6.06 12.39 -1.25
CA SER A 216 -4.95 11.51 -0.86
C SER A 216 -3.66 11.83 -1.61
N ALA A 217 -3.73 12.37 -2.83
CA ALA A 217 -2.55 12.60 -3.65
C ALA A 217 -1.38 13.32 -2.94
N PHE A 218 -0.23 12.65 -2.81
CA PHE A 218 0.97 13.13 -2.14
C PHE A 218 0.77 13.46 -0.65
N SER A 219 -0.05 12.68 0.09
CA SER A 219 -0.13 12.84 1.55
C SER A 219 1.21 12.48 2.20
N PRO A 220 1.57 13.09 3.35
CA PRO A 220 2.93 13.00 3.91
C PRO A 220 3.36 11.57 4.31
N GLU A 221 2.42 10.67 4.53
CA GLU A 221 2.60 9.27 4.91
C GLU A 221 2.77 8.32 3.72
N ASP A 222 2.13 8.62 2.58
CA ASP A 222 1.82 7.62 1.54
C ASP A 222 3.06 6.92 1.03
N LEU A 223 4.03 7.68 0.52
CA LEU A 223 5.20 7.09 -0.13
C LEU A 223 6.14 6.38 0.85
N TYR A 224 6.18 6.76 2.13
CA TYR A 224 6.94 5.99 3.12
C TYR A 224 6.22 4.66 3.45
N SER A 225 4.90 4.69 3.60
CA SER A 225 4.07 3.48 3.73
C SER A 225 4.19 2.54 2.53
N ASN A 226 4.15 3.07 1.31
CA ASN A 226 4.32 2.30 0.09
C ASN A 226 5.70 1.63 0.05
N LEU A 227 6.78 2.37 0.36
CA LEU A 227 8.13 1.80 0.41
C LEU A 227 8.24 0.68 1.46
N MET A 228 7.65 0.88 2.64
CA MET A 228 7.57 -0.13 3.69
C MET A 228 6.84 -1.39 3.18
N GLY A 229 5.69 -1.24 2.52
CA GLY A 229 4.96 -2.36 1.90
C GLY A 229 5.80 -3.19 0.93
N ALA A 230 6.52 -2.52 0.03
CA ALA A 230 7.45 -3.18 -0.90
C ALA A 230 8.54 -3.98 -0.17
N ARG A 231 9.12 -3.40 0.89
CA ARG A 231 10.16 -4.02 1.72
C ARG A 231 9.65 -5.24 2.50
N LEU A 232 8.46 -5.16 3.08
CA LEU A 232 7.88 -6.30 3.82
C LEU A 232 7.60 -7.49 2.89
N SER A 233 7.01 -7.24 1.72
CA SER A 233 6.74 -8.29 0.74
C SER A 233 8.04 -8.91 0.19
N LEU A 234 9.07 -8.09 -0.04
CA LEU A 234 10.41 -8.56 -0.38
C LEU A 234 10.97 -9.54 0.67
N THR A 235 10.92 -9.18 1.96
CA THR A 235 11.35 -10.05 3.06
C THR A 235 10.60 -11.37 3.05
N LEU A 236 9.26 -11.35 2.90
CA LEU A 236 8.46 -12.57 2.88
C LEU A 236 8.83 -13.49 1.70
N ILE A 237 9.05 -12.92 0.51
CA ILE A 237 9.44 -13.68 -0.68
C ILE A 237 10.82 -14.33 -0.46
N LEU A 238 11.81 -13.57 0.01
CA LEU A 238 13.18 -14.08 0.18
C LEU A 238 13.30 -15.14 1.27
N ASN A 239 12.45 -15.09 2.30
CA ASN A 239 12.46 -16.04 3.41
C ASN A 239 11.56 -17.27 3.20
N GLY A 240 10.82 -17.34 2.09
CA GLY A 240 9.93 -18.47 1.81
C GLY A 240 8.58 -18.39 2.52
N ASP A 241 8.22 -17.21 3.02
CA ASP A 241 6.94 -16.93 3.71
C ASP A 241 5.81 -16.55 2.72
N ALA A 242 6.07 -16.69 1.43
CA ALA A 242 5.16 -16.33 0.32
C ALA A 242 5.05 -17.46 -0.73
N THR A 243 5.01 -18.73 -0.31
CA THR A 243 5.02 -19.89 -1.23
C THR A 243 3.72 -20.12 -1.99
N ASN A 244 2.61 -19.61 -1.46
CA ASN A 244 1.30 -19.59 -2.11
C ASN A 244 0.47 -18.42 -1.53
N LEU A 245 -0.73 -18.19 -2.06
CA LEU A 245 -1.56 -17.03 -1.69
C LEU A 245 -2.03 -17.06 -0.22
N GLU A 246 -2.42 -18.23 0.28
CA GLU A 246 -2.87 -18.38 1.67
C GLU A 246 -1.72 -18.12 2.63
N HIS A 247 -0.55 -18.71 2.36
CA HIS A 247 0.65 -18.50 3.17
C HIS A 247 1.06 -17.02 3.15
N TYR A 248 1.08 -16.38 1.98
CA TYR A 248 1.38 -14.96 1.87
C TYR A 248 0.43 -14.09 2.70
N ASN A 249 -0.88 -14.36 2.66
CA ASN A 249 -1.87 -13.64 3.47
C ASN A 249 -1.59 -13.77 4.97
N GLN A 250 -1.37 -14.99 5.44
CA GLN A 250 -1.03 -15.27 6.85
C GLN A 250 0.29 -14.62 7.26
N SER A 251 1.26 -14.54 6.35
CA SER A 251 2.56 -13.94 6.61
C SER A 251 2.50 -12.42 6.63
N MET A 252 1.74 -11.80 5.72
CA MET A 252 1.47 -10.35 5.74
C MET A 252 0.76 -9.92 7.04
N GLN A 253 -0.20 -10.72 7.51
CA GLN A 253 -0.89 -10.49 8.78
C GLN A 253 0.08 -10.47 9.98
N ARG A 254 1.16 -11.25 9.92
CA ARG A 254 2.16 -11.36 11.01
C ARG A 254 3.29 -10.33 10.90
N ILE A 255 3.75 -10.02 9.69
CA ILE A 255 4.91 -9.14 9.49
C ILE A 255 4.57 -7.65 9.66
N ILE A 256 3.34 -7.19 9.33
CA ILE A 256 2.97 -5.78 9.48
C ILE A 256 3.05 -5.36 10.97
N PRO A 257 2.42 -6.05 11.94
CA PRO A 257 2.54 -5.69 13.35
C PRO A 257 4.00 -5.73 13.86
N SER A 258 4.80 -6.68 13.38
CA SER A 258 6.23 -6.79 13.69
C SER A 258 7.00 -5.54 13.23
N ALA A 259 6.75 -5.09 12.01
CA ALA A 259 7.34 -3.88 11.44
C ALA A 259 6.90 -2.61 12.18
N LEU A 260 5.61 -2.50 12.52
CA LEU A 260 5.06 -1.40 13.31
C LEU A 260 5.68 -1.33 14.71
N ALA A 261 5.91 -2.48 15.35
CA ALA A 261 6.58 -2.52 16.65
C ALA A 261 8.04 -2.02 16.56
N GLN A 262 8.78 -2.40 15.51
CA GLN A 262 10.15 -1.91 15.28
C GLN A 262 10.22 -0.39 15.04
N LEU A 263 9.18 0.18 14.42
CA LEU A 263 9.04 1.62 14.22
C LEU A 263 8.47 2.37 15.43
N GLU A 264 8.21 1.67 16.54
CA GLU A 264 7.64 2.22 17.77
C GLU A 264 6.24 2.82 17.53
N ALA A 265 5.37 2.05 16.88
CA ALA A 265 3.96 2.39 16.70
C ALA A 265 3.27 2.68 18.03
N GLN A 266 2.50 3.76 18.03
CA GLN A 266 1.87 4.34 19.20
C GLN A 266 0.42 3.86 19.34
N PRO A 267 -0.13 3.86 20.58
CA PRO A 267 -1.53 3.56 20.80
C PRO A 267 -2.44 4.61 20.11
N ARG A 268 -3.71 4.25 19.91
CA ARG A 268 -4.71 5.11 19.25
C ARG A 268 -4.76 6.52 19.83
N GLN A 269 -4.78 6.65 21.16
CA GLN A 269 -4.89 7.96 21.82
C GLN A 269 -3.69 8.86 21.51
N ALA A 270 -2.48 8.30 21.46
CA ALA A 270 -1.29 9.06 21.09
C ALA A 270 -1.34 9.45 19.60
N THR A 271 -1.81 8.57 18.72
CA THR A 271 -2.04 8.91 17.30
C THR A 271 -3.03 10.08 17.15
N GLN A 272 -4.11 10.11 17.94
CA GLN A 272 -5.05 11.24 17.98
C GLN A 272 -4.37 12.54 18.41
N GLN A 273 -3.58 12.50 19.48
CA GLN A 273 -2.84 13.66 19.97
C GLN A 273 -1.87 14.23 18.93
N TRP A 274 -1.20 13.36 18.17
CA TRP A 274 -0.34 13.79 17.07
C TRP A 274 -1.13 14.45 15.94
N PHE A 275 -2.30 13.92 15.57
CA PHE A 275 -3.17 14.57 14.61
C PHE A 275 -3.67 15.93 15.11
N ASP A 276 -4.08 16.03 16.39
CA ASP A 276 -4.52 17.28 16.99
C ASP A 276 -3.42 18.35 16.98
N LEU A 277 -2.17 17.94 17.27
CA LEU A 277 -1.02 18.82 17.27
C LEU A 277 -0.81 19.50 15.90
N ILE A 278 -0.97 18.75 14.81
CA ILE A 278 -0.72 19.21 13.44
C ILE A 278 -1.97 19.76 12.73
N ASP A 279 -3.12 19.81 13.38
CA ASP A 279 -4.38 20.33 12.80
C ASP A 279 -4.30 21.83 12.50
N GLY A 280 -4.71 22.18 11.28
CA GLY A 280 -4.58 23.49 10.65
C GLY A 280 -3.25 23.74 9.95
N GLN A 281 -2.26 22.84 10.06
CA GLN A 281 -0.96 22.94 9.38
C GLN A 281 -0.75 21.81 8.38
N TRP A 282 -1.01 20.56 8.79
CA TRP A 282 -0.84 19.38 7.93
C TRP A 282 -2.15 18.86 7.36
N TRP A 283 -3.23 19.00 8.12
CA TRP A 283 -4.60 18.71 7.70
C TRP A 283 -5.55 19.73 8.33
N ASN A 284 -6.83 19.74 7.94
CA ASN A 284 -7.81 20.69 8.43
C ASN A 284 -9.11 19.97 8.85
N SER A 285 -9.31 19.85 10.17
CA SER A 285 -10.51 19.25 10.77
C SER A 285 -11.83 19.98 10.47
N GLN A 286 -11.77 21.19 9.91
CA GLN A 286 -12.96 21.96 9.50
C GLN A 286 -13.45 21.62 8.09
N GLU A 287 -12.58 21.07 7.25
CA GLU A 287 -12.91 20.59 5.90
C GLU A 287 -13.62 19.23 5.94
N ARG A 288 -14.10 18.79 4.77
CA ARG A 288 -14.81 17.51 4.61
C ARG A 288 -14.18 16.68 3.52
N VAL A 289 -14.16 15.37 3.67
CA VAL A 289 -13.89 14.47 2.55
C VAL A 289 -14.99 14.67 1.48
N PRO A 290 -14.66 14.81 0.18
CA PRO A 290 -13.34 14.63 -0.46
C PRO A 290 -12.62 15.96 -0.83
N ASP A 291 -12.75 17.02 -0.05
CA ASP A 291 -12.08 18.29 -0.33
C ASP A 291 -10.56 18.12 -0.30
N LYS A 292 -9.91 18.46 -1.43
CA LYS A 292 -8.46 18.30 -1.63
C LYS A 292 -7.64 18.90 -0.48
N PHE A 293 -7.97 20.11 -0.07
CA PHE A 293 -7.23 20.86 0.95
C PHE A 293 -7.68 20.53 2.38
N LEU A 294 -8.41 19.43 2.59
CA LEU A 294 -8.43 18.77 3.90
C LEU A 294 -7.01 18.34 4.28
N VAL A 295 -6.22 17.87 3.32
CA VAL A 295 -4.79 17.59 3.51
C VAL A 295 -3.99 18.79 2.97
N LEU A 296 -3.27 19.46 3.87
CA LEU A 296 -2.58 20.73 3.65
C LEU A 296 -1.09 20.54 3.37
N LYS A 297 -0.44 19.67 4.15
CA LYS A 297 0.95 19.26 3.92
C LYS A 297 0.95 18.19 2.86
N ARG A 298 1.81 18.37 1.85
CA ARG A 298 2.06 17.36 0.81
C ARG A 298 3.54 17.00 0.78
N ASP A 299 3.85 15.81 0.29
CA ASP A 299 5.21 15.34 0.05
C ASP A 299 5.43 14.91 -1.40
N TYR A 300 6.14 15.74 -2.16
CA TYR A 300 6.43 15.52 -3.58
C TYR A 300 7.78 14.83 -3.82
N HIS A 301 8.46 14.36 -2.76
CA HIS A 301 9.73 13.64 -2.89
C HIS A 301 9.47 12.17 -3.28
N LEU A 302 9.83 11.80 -4.51
CA LEU A 302 9.49 10.50 -5.10
C LEU A 302 10.58 9.42 -4.96
N ALA A 303 11.69 9.74 -4.30
CA ALA A 303 12.82 8.82 -4.15
C ALA A 303 12.43 7.60 -3.31
N ASP A 304 12.96 6.44 -3.65
CA ASP A 304 12.93 5.19 -2.88
C ASP A 304 14.07 5.12 -1.86
N LYS A 305 14.68 6.27 -1.57
CA LYS A 305 15.70 6.52 -0.55
C LYS A 305 15.18 7.64 0.33
N ARG A 306 14.44 7.32 1.38
CA ARG A 306 13.62 8.32 2.06
C ARG A 306 13.54 8.11 3.57
N TYR A 307 13.49 9.23 4.27
CA TYR A 307 13.00 9.31 5.63
C TYR A 307 11.48 9.51 5.61
N PRO A 308 10.78 9.10 6.68
CA PRO A 308 9.39 9.50 6.89
C PRO A 308 9.28 11.00 7.15
N VAL A 309 8.11 11.56 6.88
CA VAL A 309 7.80 12.95 7.24
C VAL A 309 7.34 12.95 8.71
N LEU A 310 8.17 13.48 9.60
CA LEU A 310 7.85 13.57 11.03
C LEU A 310 7.18 14.92 11.37
N PRO A 311 6.16 14.93 12.25
CA PRO A 311 5.53 16.15 12.72
C PRO A 311 6.50 17.00 13.56
N PHE A 312 6.27 18.31 13.60
CA PHE A 312 7.03 19.18 14.50
C PHE A 312 6.80 18.73 15.95
N GLY A 313 7.88 18.68 16.74
CA GLY A 313 7.84 18.19 18.13
C GLY A 313 8.21 16.71 18.28
N GLU A 314 8.23 15.91 17.21
CA GLU A 314 8.86 14.59 17.25
C GLU A 314 10.38 14.76 17.23
N THR A 315 11.06 14.15 18.21
CA THR A 315 12.52 14.25 18.38
C THR A 315 13.23 12.91 18.16
N THR A 316 12.47 11.82 18.01
CA THR A 316 13.03 10.50 17.74
C THR A 316 13.70 10.50 16.37
N PRO A 317 14.93 9.96 16.23
CA PRO A 317 15.58 9.86 14.93
C PRO A 317 14.68 9.10 13.93
N PRO A 318 14.35 9.70 12.77
CA PRO A 318 13.51 9.04 11.79
C PRO A 318 14.22 7.81 11.22
N HIS A 319 13.47 6.75 10.99
CA HIS A 319 13.99 5.53 10.41
C HIS A 319 14.12 5.68 8.89
N TYR A 320 15.33 5.55 8.38
CA TYR A 320 15.61 5.65 6.95
C TYR A 320 15.31 4.31 6.27
N LEU A 321 14.53 4.31 5.19
CA LEU A 321 14.30 3.13 4.35
C LEU A 321 14.74 3.36 2.91
N THR A 322 15.25 2.29 2.30
CA THR A 322 15.67 2.30 0.90
C THR A 322 15.27 1.04 0.13
N LEU A 323 15.16 1.16 -1.20
CA LEU A 323 15.33 0.03 -2.12
C LEU A 323 16.63 0.22 -2.93
N PRO A 324 17.39 -0.85 -3.20
CA PRO A 324 18.65 -0.73 -3.93
C PRO A 324 18.42 -0.47 -5.42
N ASP A 325 19.28 0.39 -6.01
CA ASP A 325 19.29 0.62 -7.47
C ASP A 325 19.91 -0.56 -8.26
N VAL A 326 20.74 -1.35 -7.58
CA VAL A 326 21.58 -2.42 -8.14
C VAL A 326 21.53 -3.64 -7.23
N TYR A 327 21.36 -4.82 -7.81
CA TYR A 327 21.55 -6.10 -7.11
C TYR A 327 22.50 -6.99 -7.91
N ALA A 328 23.54 -7.56 -7.27
CA ALA A 328 24.53 -8.43 -7.90
C ALA A 328 25.11 -7.89 -9.23
N GLY A 329 25.33 -6.58 -9.32
CA GLY A 329 25.84 -5.90 -10.52
C GLY A 329 24.78 -5.57 -11.58
N TYR A 330 23.53 -6.00 -11.41
CA TYR A 330 22.43 -5.67 -12.31
C TYR A 330 21.73 -4.37 -11.88
N SER A 331 21.69 -3.38 -12.77
CA SER A 331 20.92 -2.17 -12.54
C SER A 331 19.43 -2.43 -12.74
N LEU A 332 18.63 -2.38 -11.67
CA LEU A 332 17.21 -2.76 -11.72
C LEU A 332 16.41 -1.90 -12.71
N LYS A 333 16.74 -0.60 -12.79
CA LYS A 333 16.12 0.35 -13.75
C LYS A 333 16.41 0.03 -15.23
N GLN A 334 17.46 -0.75 -15.51
CA GLN A 334 17.80 -1.17 -16.88
C GLN A 334 17.09 -2.47 -17.26
N LEU A 335 16.60 -3.24 -16.29
CA LEU A 335 15.94 -4.53 -16.55
C LEU A 335 14.49 -4.36 -16.98
N ALA A 336 13.83 -3.29 -16.54
CA ALA A 336 12.46 -2.99 -16.89
C ALA A 336 12.20 -1.48 -16.93
N GLU A 337 11.35 -1.06 -17.86
CA GLU A 337 10.87 0.31 -18.00
C GLU A 337 9.36 0.37 -17.73
N PHE A 338 8.95 1.28 -16.84
CA PHE A 338 7.54 1.59 -16.62
C PHE A 338 7.09 2.67 -17.59
N GLN A 339 6.16 2.32 -18.48
CA GLN A 339 5.66 3.13 -19.59
C GLN A 339 4.17 3.47 -19.40
N LEU A 340 3.84 4.74 -19.59
CA LEU A 340 2.49 5.29 -19.40
C LEU A 340 1.99 5.90 -20.70
N TRP A 341 1.25 5.10 -21.46
CA TRP A 341 0.81 5.45 -22.80
C TRP A 341 -0.46 6.31 -22.78
N PRO A 342 -0.61 7.28 -23.70
CA PRO A 342 -1.81 8.10 -23.81
C PRO A 342 -3.09 7.27 -23.94
N THR A 343 -4.15 7.70 -23.25
CA THR A 343 -5.51 7.16 -23.42
C THR A 343 -6.47 8.26 -23.86
N LYS A 344 -7.75 7.91 -24.04
CA LYS A 344 -8.81 8.90 -24.29
C LYS A 344 -9.22 9.68 -23.04
N GLN A 345 -8.87 9.21 -21.84
CA GLN A 345 -9.34 9.74 -20.56
C GLN A 345 -8.16 10.03 -19.64
N MET A 346 -7.44 11.12 -19.91
CA MET A 346 -6.25 11.51 -19.15
C MET A 346 -6.54 12.62 -18.10
N ALA A 347 -7.80 13.04 -17.94
CA ALA A 347 -8.18 14.13 -17.05
C ALA A 347 -7.28 15.38 -17.23
N ASN A 348 -6.56 15.81 -16.18
CA ASN A 348 -5.66 16.97 -16.24
C ASN A 348 -4.20 16.58 -16.57
N LEU A 349 -3.91 15.29 -16.74
CA LEU A 349 -2.56 14.81 -17.09
C LEU A 349 -2.21 15.28 -18.50
N PRO A 350 -1.05 15.93 -18.71
CA PRO A 350 -0.65 16.35 -20.05
C PRO A 350 -0.39 15.13 -20.94
N ILE A 351 -0.71 15.27 -22.23
CA ILE A 351 -0.55 14.20 -23.22
C ILE A 351 0.92 14.16 -23.67
N PRO A 352 1.66 13.06 -23.45
CA PRO A 352 3.04 12.92 -23.92
C PRO A 352 3.08 12.66 -25.44
N LYS A 353 4.22 12.93 -26.07
CA LYS A 353 4.41 12.61 -27.51
C LYS A 353 4.38 11.10 -27.79
N THR A 354 4.90 10.30 -26.87
CA THR A 354 4.94 8.83 -26.97
C THR A 354 4.29 8.19 -25.74
N TYR A 355 4.97 8.23 -24.60
CA TYR A 355 4.50 7.79 -23.29
C TYR A 355 5.33 8.51 -22.21
N TRP A 356 4.81 8.59 -20.99
CA TRP A 356 5.62 9.02 -19.84
C TRP A 356 6.46 7.85 -19.33
N LYS A 357 7.67 8.15 -18.88
CA LYS A 357 8.59 7.23 -18.21
C LYS A 357 8.93 7.75 -16.81
N GLU A 358 9.56 6.93 -15.99
CA GLU A 358 9.93 7.30 -14.61
C GLU A 358 10.74 8.60 -14.52
N ALA A 359 11.58 8.91 -15.53
CA ALA A 359 12.36 10.15 -15.56
C ALA A 359 11.50 11.42 -15.62
N ASP A 360 10.25 11.32 -16.08
CA ASP A 360 9.34 12.46 -16.21
C ASP A 360 8.53 12.71 -14.92
N PHE A 361 8.59 11.80 -13.93
CA PHE A 361 7.76 11.86 -12.73
C PHE A 361 8.08 13.09 -11.87
N ALA A 362 9.35 13.46 -11.78
CA ALA A 362 9.79 14.62 -11.01
C ALA A 362 9.18 15.92 -11.55
N ASP A 363 9.13 16.08 -12.88
CA ASP A 363 8.54 17.27 -13.51
C ASP A 363 7.02 17.31 -13.31
N LEU A 364 6.35 16.16 -13.41
CA LEU A 364 4.92 16.03 -13.15
C LEU A 364 4.56 16.39 -11.70
N ALA A 365 5.34 15.91 -10.72
CA ALA A 365 5.16 16.21 -9.30
C ALA A 365 5.52 17.66 -8.95
N GLU A 366 6.57 18.22 -9.57
CA GLU A 366 6.95 19.63 -9.36
C GLU A 366 5.87 20.58 -9.90
N LYS A 367 5.29 20.29 -11.06
CA LYS A 367 4.15 21.04 -11.59
C LYS A 367 2.95 20.96 -10.65
N ALA A 368 2.69 19.78 -10.09
CA ALA A 368 1.64 19.58 -9.09
C ALA A 368 1.87 20.45 -7.85
N ARG A 369 3.09 20.43 -7.30
CA ARG A 369 3.52 21.27 -6.17
C ARG A 369 3.31 22.76 -6.42
N GLN A 370 3.74 23.26 -7.58
CA GLN A 370 3.59 24.68 -7.93
C GLN A 370 2.12 25.12 -8.03
N ILE A 371 1.25 24.25 -8.54
CA ILE A 371 -0.19 24.55 -8.64
C ILE A 371 -0.82 24.53 -7.24
N ASP A 372 -0.48 23.57 -6.40
CA ASP A 372 -0.99 23.52 -5.03
C ASP A 372 -0.54 24.71 -4.20
N GLN A 373 0.70 25.18 -4.37
CA GLN A 373 1.17 26.43 -3.72
C GLN A 373 0.36 27.68 -4.13
N LYS A 374 -0.18 27.70 -5.35
CA LYS A 374 -0.99 28.83 -5.86
C LYS A 374 -2.46 28.71 -5.48
N THR A 375 -2.96 27.49 -5.30
CA THR A 375 -4.39 27.20 -5.14
C THR A 375 -4.79 26.83 -3.71
N ARG A 376 -3.83 26.46 -2.85
CA ARG A 376 -4.07 26.18 -1.43
C ARG A 376 -4.68 27.41 -0.76
N PRO A 377 -5.82 27.26 -0.05
CA PRO A 377 -6.39 28.33 0.76
C PRO A 377 -5.37 28.86 1.77
N LYS A 378 -5.33 30.18 1.96
CA LYS A 378 -4.50 30.79 3.00
C LYS A 378 -5.02 30.34 4.38
N THR A 379 -4.20 29.62 5.14
CA THR A 379 -4.51 29.23 6.51
C THR A 379 -4.25 30.40 7.45
N THR A 380 -5.04 30.50 8.53
CA THR A 380 -4.91 31.56 9.56
C THR A 380 -3.86 31.24 10.63
N LYS A 381 -3.40 29.99 10.70
CA LYS A 381 -2.23 29.58 11.49
C LYS A 381 -1.00 29.71 10.56
N ASN A 382 -0.01 30.49 10.98
CA ASN A 382 1.22 30.70 10.22
C ASN A 382 1.93 29.36 9.96
N ASP A 383 2.45 29.19 8.74
CA ASP A 383 3.24 28.03 8.28
C ASP A 383 4.57 27.88 9.04
#